data_AF-A0A2N7RRG1-F1
#
_entry.id   AF-A0A2N7RRG1-F1
#
_cell.length_a   1.000
_cell.length_b   1.000
_cell.length_c   1.000
_cell.angle_alpha   90.00
_cell.angle_beta   90.00
_cell.angle_gamma   90.00
#
_symmetry.space_group_name_H-M   'P 1'
#
loop_
_entity.id
_entity.type
_entity.pdbx_description
1 polymer ?
#
loop_
_entity_poly.entity_id
_entity_poly.type
_entity_poly.pdbx_seq_one_letter_code
_entity_poly.pdbx_strand_id
1 'polypeptide(L)' 'MFAINNTDETKWTFANIGVYRPEMFDGIAPGSHARLGDLLRQYADQGRVGGEVYPGEWTNVGTPQQLDALNGVAAKVPAA' A
#
# COMPACT_ATOMS: atom_id res chain seq x y z
N MET A 1 -4.74 -15.06 7.69
CA MET A 1 -3.88 -13.88 7.81
C MET A 1 -2.45 -14.35 7.58
N PHE A 2 -1.79 -13.85 6.54
CA PHE A 2 -0.42 -14.23 6.20
C PHE A 2 0.55 -13.41 7.02
N ALA A 3 1.60 -14.02 7.55
CA ALA A 3 2.73 -13.27 8.10
C ALA A 3 3.49 -12.66 6.92
N ILE A 4 3.78 -11.36 6.99
CA ILE A 4 4.59 -10.67 5.99
C ILE A 4 6.05 -10.69 6.46
N ASN A 5 6.96 -11.07 5.56
CA ASN A 5 8.39 -10.99 5.79
C ASN A 5 9.10 -10.37 4.57
N ASN A 6 10.35 -9.95 4.76
CA ASN A 6 11.13 -9.28 3.71
C ASN A 6 11.84 -10.25 2.76
N THR A 7 11.91 -11.54 3.09
CA THR A 7 12.76 -12.54 2.44
C THR A 7 12.04 -13.43 1.43
N ASP A 8 10.72 -13.54 1.50
CA ASP A 8 9.95 -14.42 0.60
C ASP A 8 10.13 -14.06 -0.87
N GLU A 9 10.18 -15.07 -1.73
CA GLU A 9 10.29 -14.87 -3.19
C GLU A 9 9.03 -14.22 -3.78
N THR A 10 7.86 -14.58 -3.26
CA THR A 10 6.60 -13.98 -3.70
C THR A 10 6.49 -12.56 -3.15
N LYS A 11 6.33 -11.58 -4.05
CA LYS A 11 6.16 -10.18 -3.69
C LYS A 11 4.75 -9.72 -4.02
N TRP A 12 4.18 -8.91 -3.14
CA TRP A 12 2.87 -8.28 -3.29
C TRP A 12 3.03 -6.75 -3.25
N THR A 13 2.08 -6.05 -3.86
CA THR A 13 2.00 -4.59 -3.76
C THR A 13 1.18 -4.20 -2.55
N PHE A 14 1.70 -3.29 -1.73
CA PHE A 14 0.93 -2.73 -0.62
C PHE A 14 -0.22 -1.87 -1.14
N ALA A 15 -1.45 -2.20 -0.75
CA ALA A 15 -2.67 -1.59 -1.27
C ALA A 15 -2.98 -0.18 -0.74
N ASN A 16 -2.08 0.40 0.08
CA ASN A 16 -2.31 1.63 0.86
C ASN A 16 -3.49 1.52 1.86
N ILE A 17 -3.85 0.31 2.24
CA ILE A 17 -4.88 0.02 3.25
C ILE A 17 -4.20 -0.78 4.35
N GLY A 18 -4.27 -0.27 5.58
CA GLY A 18 -3.68 -0.94 6.74
C GLY A 18 -4.32 -0.48 8.04
N VAL A 19 -4.35 -1.38 9.02
CA VAL A 19 -4.76 -1.09 10.39
C VAL A 19 -3.52 -1.13 11.26
N TYR A 20 -3.24 -0.03 11.95
CA TYR A 20 -2.01 0.13 12.70
C TYR A 20 -2.30 0.28 14.19
N ARG A 21 -1.38 -0.25 14.99
CA ARG A 21 -1.27 0.10 16.41
C ARG A 21 -0.57 1.46 16.52
N PRO A 22 -1.11 2.44 17.27
CA PRO A 22 -0.47 3.76 17.42
C PRO A 22 0.99 3.68 17.86
N GLU A 23 1.32 2.70 18.69
CA GLU A 23 2.66 2.46 19.24
C GLU A 23 3.71 2.18 18.16
N MET A 24 3.27 1.82 16.94
CA MET A 24 4.15 1.71 15.78
C MET A 24 4.85 3.04 15.43
N PHE A 25 4.24 4.16 15.83
CA PHE A 25 4.65 5.51 15.47
C PHE A 25 5.24 6.32 16.64
N ASP A 26 5.32 5.75 17.85
CA ASP A 26 5.80 6.46 19.05
C ASP A 26 7.22 7.02 18.90
N GLY A 27 8.04 6.42 18.04
CA GLY A 27 9.40 6.88 17.74
C GLY A 27 9.48 8.09 16.80
N ILE A 28 8.36 8.57 16.26
CA ILE A 28 8.33 9.70 15.33
C ILE A 28 8.16 11.00 16.13
N ALA A 29 9.19 11.83 16.13
CA ALA A 29 9.14 13.13 16.80
C ALA A 29 8.09 14.05 16.12
N PRO A 30 7.32 14.84 16.89
CA PRO A 30 6.40 15.82 16.32
C PRO A 30 7.09 16.78 15.35
N GLY A 31 6.48 17.03 14.20
CA GLY A 31 7.04 17.88 13.13
C GLY A 31 8.11 17.18 12.27
N SER A 32 8.47 15.93 12.58
CA SER A 32 9.33 15.11 11.73
C SER A 32 8.50 14.19 10.82
N HIS A 33 9.17 13.59 9.82
CA HIS A 33 8.56 12.66 8.89
C HIS A 33 9.30 11.34 8.92
N ALA A 34 8.55 10.24 8.89
CA ALA A 34 9.08 8.90 8.71
C ALA A 34 8.47 8.25 7.46
N ARG A 35 9.24 7.39 6.79
CA ARG A 35 8.75 6.60 5.67
C ARG A 35 8.02 5.38 6.22
N LEU A 36 6.72 5.29 5.99
CA LEU A 36 5.91 4.14 6.41
C LEU A 36 6.48 2.81 5.92
N GLY A 37 7.01 2.76 4.70
CA GLY A 37 7.62 1.56 4.14
C GLY A 37 8.79 1.02 4.96
N ASP A 38 9.60 1.91 5.56
CA ASP A 38 10.75 1.50 6.37
C ASP A 38 10.29 0.93 7.72
N LEU A 39 9.25 1.53 8.32
CA LEU A 39 8.61 1.01 9.53
C LEU A 39 7.98 -0.36 9.28
N LEU A 40 7.25 -0.53 8.17
CA LEU A 40 6.65 -1.80 7.80
C LEU A 40 7.70 -2.91 7.65
N ARG A 41 8.84 -2.62 6.99
CA ARG A 41 9.93 -3.58 6.86
C ARG A 41 10.54 -3.94 8.21
N GLN A 42 10.81 -2.96 9.06
CA GLN A 42 11.36 -3.18 10.40
C GLN A 42 10.45 -4.07 11.26
N TYR A 43 9.14 -3.86 11.21
CA TYR A 43 8.17 -4.67 11.95
C TYR A 43 7.97 -6.05 11.31
N ALA A 44 8.09 -6.16 9.98
CA ALA A 44 8.06 -7.44 9.27
C ALA A 44 9.26 -8.32 9.65
N ASP A 45 10.45 -7.75 9.79
CA ASP A 45 11.65 -8.46 10.30
C ASP A 45 11.45 -9.02 11.72
N GLN A 46 10.57 -8.39 12.51
CA GLN A 46 10.21 -8.83 13.86
C GLN A 46 9.03 -9.84 13.87
N GLY A 47 8.47 -10.19 12.71
CA GLY A 47 7.27 -11.02 12.62
C GLY A 47 6.01 -10.35 13.18
N ARG A 48 5.97 -9.01 13.22
CA ARG A 48 4.89 -8.21 13.81
C ARG A 48 3.94 -7.60 12.78
N VAL A 49 4.09 -7.96 11.51
CA VAL A 49 3.22 -7.52 10.42
C VAL A 49 2.52 -8.74 9.83
N GLY A 50 1.19 -8.66 9.81
CA GLY A 50 0.35 -9.58 9.06
C GLY A 50 -0.30 -8.88 7.87
N GLY A 51 -0.91 -9.66 6.99
CA GLY A 51 -1.70 -9.13 5.89
C GLY A 51 -2.62 -10.17 5.27
N GLU A 52 -3.38 -9.71 4.29
CA GLU A 52 -4.19 -10.53 3.42
C GLU A 52 -3.94 -10.14 1.96
N VAL A 53 -4.02 -11.13 1.07
CA VAL A 53 -3.99 -10.88 -0.37
C VAL A 53 -5.42 -10.61 -0.80
N TYR A 54 -5.68 -9.41 -1.29
CA TYR A 54 -6.98 -9.04 -1.83
C TYR A 54 -7.05 -9.46 -3.31
N PRO A 55 -7.96 -10.39 -3.70
CA PRO A 55 -8.03 -10.91 -5.07
C PRO A 55 -8.95 -10.09 -5.99
N GLY A 56 -9.62 -9.06 -5.46
CA GLY A 56 -10.56 -8.23 -6.21
C GLY A 56 -9.90 -7.09 -7.00
N GLU A 57 -10.72 -6.26 -7.62
CA GLU A 57 -10.25 -5.09 -8.36
C GLU A 57 -9.64 -4.04 -7.43
N TRP A 58 -8.42 -3.62 -7.75
CA TRP A 58 -7.71 -2.56 -7.04
C TRP A 58 -6.88 -1.75 -8.03
N THR A 59 -6.92 -0.42 -7.92
CA THR A 59 -6.12 0.50 -8.75
C THR A 59 -5.56 1.61 -7.88
N ASN A 60 -4.26 1.87 -7.98
CA ASN A 60 -3.64 3.06 -7.39
C ASN A 60 -3.80 4.25 -8.34
N VAL A 61 -4.71 5.17 -8.02
CA VAL A 61 -5.00 6.36 -8.83
C VAL A 61 -4.10 7.51 -8.39
N GLY A 62 -3.09 7.82 -9.19
CA GLY A 62 -2.12 8.90 -8.95
C GLY A 62 -2.27 10.12 -9.86
N THR A 63 -3.08 10.05 -10.92
CA THR A 63 -3.33 11.17 -11.83
C THR A 63 -4.81 11.34 -12.17
N PRO A 64 -5.26 12.55 -12.56
CA PRO A 64 -6.62 12.77 -13.06
C PRO A 64 -6.99 11.86 -14.23
N GLN A 65 -6.06 11.63 -15.17
CA GLN A 65 -6.30 10.76 -16.33
C GLN A 65 -6.56 9.31 -15.92
N GLN A 66 -5.88 8.81 -14.88
CA GLN A 66 -6.14 7.48 -14.34
C GLN A 66 -7.53 7.39 -13.70
N LEU A 67 -7.97 8.45 -13.01
CA LEU A 67 -9.31 8.52 -12.44
C LEU A 67 -10.39 8.54 -13.53
N ASP A 68 -10.22 9.34 -14.57
CA ASP A 68 -11.15 9.44 -15.69
C ASP A 68 -11.27 8.10 -16.43
N ALA A 69 -10.16 7.37 -16.60
CA ALA A 69 -10.19 6.03 -17.16
C ALA A 69 -10.98 5.05 -16.28
N LEU A 70 -10.77 5.09 -14.97
CA LEU A 70 -11.48 4.21 -14.02
C LEU A 70 -12.99 4.51 -13.97
N ASN A 71 -13.38 5.77 -14.05
CA ASN A 71 -14.79 6.19 -14.11
C ASN A 71 -15.44 5.91 -15.46
N GLY A 72 -14.70 5.38 -16.44
CA GLY A 72 -15.19 5.13 -17.81
C GLY A 72 -15.30 6.39 -18.67
N VAL A 73 -14.80 7.54 -18.21
CA VAL A 73 -14.79 8.80 -18.96
C VAL A 73 -13.71 8.79 -20.05
N ALA A 74 -12.57 8.13 -19.82
CA ALA A 74 -11.50 8.00 -20.83
C ALA A 74 -11.76 6.91 -21.90
N ALA A 75 -12.82 6.10 -21.77
CA ALA A 75 -13.21 5.10 -22.76
C ALA A 75 -13.85 5.71 -24.03
N LYS A 76 -13.88 7.04 -24.16
CA LYS A 76 -14.23 7.77 -25.39
C LYS A 76 -13.04 8.56 -25.93
N VAL A 77 -11.99 7.86 -26.35
CA VAL A 77 -11.07 8.42 -27.36
C VAL A 77 -11.50 7.81 -28.70
N PRO A 78 -12.07 8.58 -29.64
CA PRO A 78 -12.33 8.08 -30.98
C PRO A 78 -10.99 7.78 -31.66
N ALA A 79 -10.89 6.61 -32.27
CA ALA A 79 -9.80 6.30 -33.19
C ALA A 79 -9.79 7.32 -34.33
N ALA A 80 -8.62 7.91 -34.56
CA ALA A 80 -8.25 8.58 -35.80
C ALA A 80 -7.13 7.77 -36.46
#